data_AF-D2VU27-F1
#
_entry.id   AF-D2VU27-F1
#
_cell.length_a   1.000
_cell.length_b   1.000
_cell.length_c   1.000
_cell.angle_alpha   90.00
_cell.angle_beta   90.00
_cell.angle_gamma   90.00
#
_symmetry.space_group_name_H-M   'P 1'
#
loop_
_entity.id
_entity.type
_entity.pdbx_description
1 polymer ?
#
loop_
_entity_poly.entity_id
_entity_poly.type
_entity_poly.pdbx_seq_one_letter_code
_entity_poly.pdbx_strand_id
1 'polypeptide(L)'
;MAQSSLNGDVYFATTVVSSVRRINTNNLITTIAGNNQIAYSGDGGLAIAASFRIPYGVALGMNGELFITDTNNNVIRKVSSTIGIITTIAGSVTGGYSGDGGLAIAAKLSSPYGIVVDQLNGTIYVCDFGNSRVRKLVPYCTKGTLVNGNCVYPVCYDLDFDDVRVCSGHGNCQSSNHCNCQEGWNGSLNCSIFSCESIGNCNGNGKCISNNTCECQSGWNSTFDCSQFECNDLNNCNGNGQCISNSTCECQSGWRGNSQCSATSCDALSQCNGNGKCISNNTYTPGQEELRPLSYDKPSKCHIFIMCYAISSPVMMIKCLEDFSDRFLPEIQSFLDYNRSVLVVGTKSDICDYSKTGDFRLGKYWNSYLCKKYDSYGKKLSQWMGAVSYVTTSSREFVGLEELEDLIVKTFIYSKLIKAPNKKEKCILC
;
A
#
# COMPACT_ATOMS: atom_id res chain seq x y z
N MET A 1 -43.18 -33.42 -2.08
CA MET A 1 -43.67 -33.61 -0.69
C MET A 1 -42.50 -34.08 0.16
N ALA A 2 -42.51 -33.76 1.45
CA ALA A 2 -41.52 -34.20 2.43
C ALA A 2 -42.24 -34.57 3.73
N GLN A 3 -41.74 -35.57 4.45
CA GLN A 3 -42.27 -35.97 5.75
C GLN A 3 -41.22 -35.74 6.83
N SER A 4 -41.64 -35.14 7.93
CA SER A 4 -40.82 -34.95 9.12
C SER A 4 -40.68 -36.26 9.87
N SER A 5 -39.45 -36.71 10.10
CA SER A 5 -39.16 -37.87 10.96
C SER A 5 -39.36 -37.57 12.45
N LEU A 6 -39.36 -36.28 12.84
CA LEU A 6 -39.48 -35.85 14.23
C LEU A 6 -40.92 -35.94 14.75
N ASN A 7 -41.89 -35.56 13.93
CA ASN A 7 -43.29 -35.44 14.35
C ASN A 7 -44.30 -36.03 13.36
N GLY A 8 -43.85 -36.59 12.23
CA GLY A 8 -44.73 -37.21 11.23
C GLY A 8 -45.45 -36.22 10.29
N ASP A 9 -45.27 -34.91 10.46
CA ASP A 9 -45.90 -33.89 9.63
C ASP A 9 -45.48 -34.01 8.16
N VAL A 10 -46.43 -33.85 7.24
CA VAL A 10 -46.20 -33.91 5.79
C VAL A 10 -46.29 -32.52 5.18
N TYR A 11 -45.24 -32.11 4.49
CA TYR A 11 -45.11 -30.82 3.81
C TYR A 11 -45.22 -31.03 2.30
N PHE A 12 -45.96 -30.14 1.63
CA PHE A 12 -46.14 -30.19 0.19
C PHE A 12 -46.29 -28.79 -0.40
N ALA A 13 -45.67 -28.57 -1.55
CA ALA A 13 -45.90 -27.37 -2.33
C ALA A 13 -47.20 -27.51 -3.14
N THR A 14 -47.87 -26.38 -3.33
CA THR A 14 -49.08 -26.27 -4.13
C THR A 14 -48.84 -25.24 -5.22
N THR A 15 -48.94 -25.68 -6.47
CA THR A 15 -48.59 -24.85 -7.64
C THR A 15 -49.68 -23.84 -7.99
N VAL A 16 -50.95 -24.15 -7.70
CA VAL A 16 -52.10 -23.29 -8.04
C VAL A 16 -52.25 -22.12 -7.07
N VAL A 17 -52.05 -22.36 -5.77
CA VAL A 17 -52.11 -21.32 -4.74
C VAL A 17 -50.72 -20.84 -4.32
N SER A 18 -49.67 -21.15 -5.10
CA SER A 18 -48.28 -20.71 -4.89
C SER A 18 -47.84 -20.67 -3.42
N SER A 19 -48.05 -21.78 -2.70
CA SER A 19 -47.73 -21.87 -1.27
C SER A 19 -47.25 -23.26 -0.88
N VAL A 20 -46.61 -23.36 0.28
CA VAL A 20 -46.25 -24.61 0.92
C VAL A 20 -47.15 -24.84 2.13
N ARG A 21 -47.76 -26.01 2.15
CA ARG A 21 -48.72 -26.42 3.18
C ARG A 21 -48.20 -27.63 3.94
N ARG A 22 -48.71 -27.79 5.15
CA ARG A 22 -48.39 -28.87 6.07
C ARG A 22 -49.66 -29.58 6.49
N ILE A 23 -49.66 -30.90 6.49
CA ILE A 23 -50.64 -31.76 7.15
C ILE A 23 -49.99 -32.29 8.42
N ASN A 24 -50.58 -32.01 9.58
CA ASN A 24 -50.10 -32.57 10.84
C ASN A 24 -50.74 -33.93 11.15
N THR A 25 -50.30 -34.58 12.22
CA THR A 25 -50.83 -35.89 12.67
C THR A 25 -52.32 -35.87 13.06
N ASN A 26 -52.89 -34.68 13.27
CA ASN A 26 -54.33 -34.48 13.52
C ASN A 26 -55.11 -34.21 12.21
N ASN A 27 -54.49 -34.42 11.04
CA ASN A 27 -55.05 -34.17 9.71
C ASN A 27 -55.43 -32.70 9.44
N LEU A 28 -54.87 -31.75 10.18
CA LEU A 28 -55.10 -30.32 9.94
C LEU A 28 -54.12 -29.81 8.88
N ILE A 29 -54.66 -29.12 7.87
CA ILE A 29 -53.84 -28.51 6.81
C ILE A 29 -53.63 -27.02 7.07
N THR A 30 -52.37 -26.62 7.28
CA THR A 30 -51.97 -25.23 7.53
C THR A 30 -50.99 -24.73 6.46
N THR A 31 -51.09 -23.46 6.08
CA THR A 31 -50.07 -22.81 5.23
C THR A 31 -48.87 -22.43 6.08
N ILE A 32 -47.68 -22.85 5.67
CA ILE A 32 -46.41 -22.58 6.38
C ILE A 32 -45.58 -21.53 5.65
N ALA A 33 -45.71 -21.45 4.33
CA ALA A 33 -45.09 -20.40 3.53
C ALA A 33 -45.96 -20.06 2.32
N GLY A 34 -45.97 -18.80 1.89
CA GLY A 34 -46.68 -18.37 0.70
C GLY A 34 -47.95 -17.59 1.00
N ASN A 35 -48.16 -16.50 0.27
CA ASN A 35 -49.30 -15.58 0.39
C ASN A 35 -50.30 -15.69 -0.78
N ASN A 36 -50.20 -16.75 -1.59
CA ASN A 36 -50.98 -16.98 -2.81
C ASN A 36 -50.76 -15.99 -3.97
N GLN A 37 -49.70 -15.18 -3.94
CA GLN A 37 -49.32 -14.31 -5.06
C GLN A 37 -48.26 -14.99 -5.93
N ILE A 38 -48.41 -14.91 -7.26
CA ILE A 38 -47.48 -15.46 -8.25
C ILE A 38 -46.37 -14.43 -8.53
N ALA A 39 -45.40 -14.33 -7.61
CA ALA A 39 -44.32 -13.34 -7.67
C ALA A 39 -43.04 -13.84 -6.97
N TYR A 40 -42.03 -12.98 -6.90
CA TYR A 40 -40.81 -13.17 -6.10
C TYR A 40 -40.71 -12.04 -5.06
N SER A 41 -40.98 -12.34 -3.79
CA SER A 41 -40.87 -11.36 -2.70
C SER A 41 -40.81 -12.03 -1.32
N GLY A 42 -40.43 -11.25 -0.30
CA GLY A 42 -40.56 -11.62 1.12
C GLY A 42 -39.29 -12.13 1.79
N ASP A 43 -38.15 -12.17 1.09
CA ASP A 43 -36.87 -12.54 1.71
C ASP A 43 -36.52 -11.62 2.88
N GLY A 44 -36.06 -12.21 3.98
CA GLY A 44 -35.81 -11.53 5.26
C GLY A 44 -37.07 -11.35 6.12
N GLY A 45 -38.27 -11.61 5.60
CA GLY A 45 -39.54 -11.55 6.32
C GLY A 45 -40.11 -12.92 6.68
N LEU A 46 -41.31 -12.94 7.28
CA LEU A 46 -42.04 -14.16 7.60
C LEU A 46 -42.42 -14.94 6.33
N ALA A 47 -42.21 -16.25 6.35
CA ALA A 47 -42.47 -17.11 5.20
C ALA A 47 -43.93 -17.09 4.71
N ILE A 48 -44.90 -16.91 5.62
CA ILE A 48 -46.34 -16.79 5.28
C ILE A 48 -46.67 -15.53 4.47
N ALA A 49 -45.85 -14.48 4.55
CA ALA A 49 -46.06 -13.24 3.81
C ALA A 49 -45.34 -13.23 2.45
N ALA A 50 -44.49 -14.22 2.19
CA ALA A 50 -43.66 -14.30 1.01
C ALA A 50 -44.45 -14.79 -0.22
N SER A 51 -43.99 -14.42 -1.41
CA SER A 51 -44.59 -14.87 -2.67
C SER A 51 -43.70 -15.89 -3.36
N PHE A 52 -44.31 -16.82 -4.09
CA PHE A 52 -43.64 -17.84 -4.89
C PHE A 52 -44.19 -17.88 -6.31
N ARG A 53 -43.41 -18.45 -7.24
CA ARG A 53 -43.83 -18.69 -8.61
C ARG A 53 -43.70 -20.18 -8.93
N ILE A 54 -44.82 -20.89 -8.76
CA ILE A 54 -44.92 -22.33 -9.01
C ILE A 54 -43.88 -23.12 -8.20
N PRO A 55 -43.95 -23.08 -6.85
CA PRO A 55 -43.08 -23.91 -6.03
C PRO A 55 -43.40 -25.38 -6.26
N TYR A 56 -42.39 -26.26 -6.36
CA TYR A 56 -42.61 -27.67 -6.75
C TYR A 56 -42.06 -28.67 -5.73
N GLY A 57 -40.75 -28.61 -5.51
CA GLY A 57 -40.03 -29.46 -4.57
C GLY A 57 -40.01 -28.85 -3.18
N VAL A 58 -40.12 -29.72 -2.18
CA VAL A 58 -39.90 -29.39 -0.78
C VAL A 58 -39.06 -30.47 -0.13
N ALA A 59 -38.14 -30.08 0.75
CA ALA A 59 -37.33 -30.98 1.56
C ALA A 59 -37.13 -30.39 2.96
N LEU A 60 -36.91 -31.25 3.95
CA LEU A 60 -36.62 -30.85 5.32
C LEU A 60 -35.12 -31.00 5.61
N GLY A 61 -34.55 -30.06 6.33
CA GLY A 61 -33.21 -30.14 6.89
C GLY A 61 -33.19 -30.81 8.26
N MET A 62 -31.98 -31.04 8.76
CA MET A 62 -31.73 -31.75 10.02
C MET A 62 -32.38 -31.06 11.24
N ASN A 63 -32.51 -29.73 11.22
CA ASN A 63 -33.12 -28.97 12.31
C ASN A 63 -34.58 -28.55 12.00
N GLY A 64 -35.23 -29.25 11.06
CA GLY A 64 -36.61 -28.96 10.64
C GLY A 64 -36.75 -27.75 9.70
N GLU A 65 -35.64 -27.21 9.18
CA GLU A 65 -35.67 -26.15 8.18
C GLU A 65 -36.35 -26.65 6.91
N LEU A 66 -37.12 -25.79 6.24
CA LEU A 66 -37.84 -26.18 5.03
C LEU A 66 -37.17 -25.56 3.81
N PHE A 67 -36.74 -26.40 2.88
CA PHE A 67 -36.16 -26.00 1.60
C PHE A 67 -37.19 -26.17 0.50
N ILE A 68 -37.30 -25.16 -0.37
CA ILE A 68 -38.34 -25.04 -1.37
C ILE A 68 -37.68 -24.69 -2.70
N THR A 69 -37.99 -25.43 -3.76
CA THR A 69 -37.66 -25.01 -5.13
C THR A 69 -38.76 -24.07 -5.62
N ASP A 70 -38.41 -22.80 -5.77
CA ASP A 70 -39.29 -21.79 -6.33
C ASP A 70 -39.08 -21.75 -7.85
N THR A 71 -39.65 -22.77 -8.50
CA THR A 71 -39.29 -23.26 -9.83
C THR A 71 -39.22 -22.15 -10.88
N ASN A 72 -40.28 -21.36 -11.04
CA ASN A 72 -40.33 -20.34 -12.09
C ASN A 72 -39.65 -19.04 -11.70
N ASN A 73 -39.24 -18.90 -10.43
CA ASN A 73 -38.32 -17.87 -10.01
C ASN A 73 -36.85 -18.34 -10.09
N ASN A 74 -36.58 -19.58 -10.49
CA ASN A 74 -35.23 -20.13 -10.68
C ASN A 74 -34.34 -20.05 -9.42
N VAL A 75 -34.94 -20.16 -8.23
CA VAL A 75 -34.24 -20.06 -6.94
C VAL A 75 -34.59 -21.20 -5.99
N ILE A 76 -33.72 -21.41 -5.01
CA ILE A 76 -33.96 -22.26 -3.85
C ILE A 76 -34.17 -21.36 -2.64
N ARG A 77 -35.30 -21.52 -1.96
CA ARG A 77 -35.69 -20.74 -0.78
C ARG A 77 -35.62 -21.64 0.46
N LYS A 78 -35.16 -21.10 1.58
CA LYS A 78 -35.09 -21.75 2.89
C LYS A 78 -36.01 -21.02 3.86
N VAL A 79 -36.75 -21.77 4.68
CA VAL A 79 -37.52 -21.25 5.81
C VAL A 79 -36.87 -21.73 7.10
N SER A 80 -36.53 -20.81 7.98
CA SER A 80 -36.03 -21.11 9.32
C SER A 80 -37.11 -21.81 10.15
N SER A 81 -36.75 -22.91 10.80
CA SER A 81 -37.65 -23.65 11.70
C SER A 81 -37.92 -22.92 13.01
N THR A 82 -37.01 -22.04 13.45
CA THR A 82 -37.10 -21.37 14.76
C THR A 82 -37.85 -20.05 14.69
N ILE A 83 -37.55 -19.22 13.68
CA ILE A 83 -38.09 -17.86 13.56
C ILE A 83 -39.04 -17.68 12.37
N GLY A 84 -39.20 -18.70 11.52
CA GLY A 84 -40.14 -18.66 10.39
C GLY A 84 -39.76 -17.68 9.28
N ILE A 85 -38.53 -17.17 9.27
CA ILE A 85 -38.02 -16.26 8.23
C ILE A 85 -37.66 -17.03 6.96
N ILE A 86 -38.03 -16.49 5.80
CA ILE A 86 -37.65 -17.03 4.50
C ILE A 86 -36.44 -16.29 3.91
N THR A 87 -35.55 -17.03 3.26
CA THR A 87 -34.37 -16.49 2.56
C THR A 87 -34.10 -17.27 1.27
N THR A 88 -33.60 -16.59 0.24
CA THR A 88 -33.02 -17.26 -0.93
C THR A 88 -31.61 -17.74 -0.62
N ILE A 89 -31.33 -19.02 -0.87
CA ILE A 89 -30.03 -19.64 -0.60
C ILE A 89 -29.27 -20.03 -1.87
N ALA A 90 -29.94 -20.08 -3.02
CA ALA A 90 -29.29 -20.34 -4.31
C ALA A 90 -30.13 -19.87 -5.49
N GLY A 91 -29.47 -19.62 -6.62
CA GLY A 91 -30.11 -19.20 -7.85
C GLY A 91 -30.29 -17.68 -7.96
N SER A 92 -30.87 -17.25 -9.07
CA SER A 92 -31.25 -15.86 -9.31
C SER A 92 -32.55 -15.82 -10.10
N VAL A 93 -33.33 -14.74 -10.00
CA VAL A 93 -34.58 -14.59 -10.77
C VAL A 93 -34.36 -14.62 -12.29
N THR A 94 -33.14 -14.36 -12.74
CA THR A 94 -32.72 -14.59 -14.13
C THR A 94 -32.24 -16.02 -14.30
N GLY A 95 -33.09 -16.87 -14.91
CA GLY A 95 -32.75 -18.25 -15.20
C GLY A 95 -31.51 -18.40 -16.09
N GLY A 96 -30.83 -19.55 -16.00
CA GLY A 96 -29.67 -19.90 -16.83
C GLY A 96 -28.75 -20.89 -16.14
N TYR A 97 -27.51 -21.02 -16.63
CA TYR A 97 -26.48 -21.91 -16.08
C TYR A 97 -25.17 -21.15 -15.84
N SER A 98 -24.76 -21.04 -14.58
CA SER A 98 -23.46 -20.48 -14.17
C SER A 98 -23.18 -20.77 -12.68
N GLY A 99 -21.96 -20.46 -12.24
CA GLY A 99 -21.59 -20.37 -10.81
C GLY A 99 -21.25 -21.69 -10.12
N ASP A 100 -21.12 -22.80 -10.84
CA ASP A 100 -20.58 -24.03 -10.27
C ASP A 100 -19.17 -23.81 -9.71
N GLY A 101 -18.92 -24.36 -8.52
CA GLY A 101 -17.68 -24.14 -7.75
C GLY A 101 -17.63 -22.82 -6.97
N GLY A 102 -18.63 -21.94 -7.14
CA GLY A 102 -18.74 -20.67 -6.40
C GLY A 102 -19.87 -20.65 -5.37
N LEU A 103 -20.20 -19.44 -4.89
CA LEU A 103 -21.32 -19.22 -3.96
C LEU A 103 -22.65 -19.54 -4.64
N ALA A 104 -23.51 -20.30 -3.96
CA ALA A 104 -24.79 -20.75 -4.51
C ALA A 104 -25.73 -19.57 -4.86
N ILE A 105 -25.69 -18.48 -4.09
CA ILE A 105 -26.45 -17.25 -4.36
C ILE A 105 -26.00 -16.50 -5.63
N ALA A 106 -24.80 -16.79 -6.14
CA ALA A 106 -24.29 -16.22 -7.39
C ALA A 106 -24.50 -17.16 -8.59
N ALA A 107 -24.96 -18.39 -8.35
CA ALA A 107 -25.27 -19.34 -9.41
C ALA A 107 -26.58 -18.97 -10.12
N LYS A 108 -26.67 -19.27 -11.41
CA LYS A 108 -27.94 -19.31 -12.14
C LYS A 108 -28.43 -20.74 -12.19
N LEU A 109 -29.71 -20.93 -11.88
CA LEU A 109 -30.47 -22.16 -12.06
C LEU A 109 -31.50 -21.95 -13.18
N SER A 110 -32.06 -23.02 -13.71
CA SER A 110 -33.11 -22.99 -14.72
C SER A 110 -34.18 -23.99 -14.35
N SER A 111 -35.33 -23.48 -13.88
CA SER A 111 -36.48 -24.28 -13.46
C SER A 111 -36.09 -25.44 -12.52
N PRO A 112 -35.63 -25.20 -11.29
CA PRO A 112 -35.30 -26.28 -10.36
C PRO A 112 -36.57 -27.01 -9.89
N TYR A 113 -36.60 -28.35 -9.92
CA TYR A 113 -37.78 -29.16 -9.59
C TYR A 113 -37.60 -29.93 -8.29
N GLY A 114 -36.97 -31.10 -8.37
CA GLY A 114 -36.71 -31.98 -7.24
C GLY A 114 -35.64 -31.41 -6.32
N ILE A 115 -35.82 -31.60 -5.01
CA ILE A 115 -34.87 -31.20 -3.99
C ILE A 115 -34.84 -32.27 -2.90
N VAL A 116 -33.64 -32.62 -2.44
CA VAL A 116 -33.42 -33.51 -1.28
C VAL A 116 -32.27 -32.96 -0.44
N VAL A 117 -32.29 -33.24 0.87
CA VAL A 117 -31.24 -32.83 1.80
C VAL A 117 -30.63 -34.08 2.42
N ASP A 118 -29.32 -34.19 2.34
CA ASP A 118 -28.54 -35.17 3.09
C ASP A 118 -28.57 -34.79 4.57
N GLN A 119 -29.24 -35.62 5.37
CA GLN A 119 -29.43 -35.36 6.81
C GLN A 119 -28.14 -35.52 7.63
N LEU A 120 -27.07 -36.10 7.07
CA LEU A 120 -25.81 -36.29 7.79
C LEU A 120 -24.90 -35.06 7.72
N ASN A 121 -24.87 -34.38 6.58
CA ASN A 121 -23.93 -33.28 6.33
C ASN A 121 -24.61 -31.98 5.84
N GLY A 122 -25.94 -31.97 5.70
CA GLY A 122 -26.72 -30.81 5.27
C GLY A 122 -26.60 -30.48 3.78
N THR A 123 -25.93 -31.30 2.97
CA THR A 123 -25.80 -31.07 1.53
C THR A 123 -27.17 -31.16 0.85
N ILE A 124 -27.50 -30.16 0.04
CA ILE A 124 -28.76 -30.10 -0.68
C ILE A 124 -28.51 -30.51 -2.12
N TYR A 125 -29.25 -31.48 -2.64
CA TYR A 125 -29.21 -31.84 -4.06
C TYR A 125 -30.48 -31.33 -4.74
N VAL A 126 -30.30 -30.66 -5.87
CA VAL A 126 -31.37 -30.02 -6.63
C VAL A 126 -31.33 -30.52 -8.07
N CYS A 127 -32.48 -30.94 -8.59
CA CYS A 127 -32.66 -31.19 -10.01
C CYS A 127 -32.86 -29.84 -10.72
N ASP A 128 -31.79 -29.32 -11.30
CA ASP A 128 -31.75 -28.11 -12.13
C ASP A 128 -32.28 -28.44 -13.53
N PHE A 129 -33.59 -28.68 -13.61
CA PHE A 129 -34.25 -29.40 -14.71
C PHE A 129 -34.04 -28.73 -16.06
N GLY A 130 -34.21 -27.40 -16.14
CA GLY A 130 -33.99 -26.64 -17.38
C GLY A 130 -32.55 -26.67 -17.88
N ASN A 131 -31.59 -27.01 -17.01
CA ASN A 131 -30.19 -27.21 -17.37
C ASN A 131 -29.80 -28.69 -17.51
N SER A 132 -30.76 -29.62 -17.39
CA SER A 132 -30.53 -31.07 -17.47
C SER A 132 -29.46 -31.59 -16.51
N ARG A 133 -29.44 -31.08 -15.28
CA ARG A 133 -28.40 -31.39 -14.28
C ARG A 133 -28.98 -31.67 -12.90
N VAL A 134 -28.21 -32.41 -12.11
CA VAL A 134 -28.33 -32.42 -10.65
C VAL A 134 -27.16 -31.61 -10.09
N ARG A 135 -27.46 -30.61 -9.28
CA ARG A 135 -26.45 -29.75 -8.64
C ARG A 135 -26.53 -29.91 -7.13
N LYS A 136 -25.39 -29.83 -6.45
CA LYS A 136 -25.32 -29.90 -5.00
C LYS A 136 -24.91 -28.55 -4.41
N LEU A 137 -25.58 -28.16 -3.33
CA LEU A 137 -25.21 -27.02 -2.50
C LEU A 137 -24.65 -27.61 -1.22
N VAL A 138 -23.36 -27.39 -1.00
CA VAL A 138 -22.68 -27.82 0.22
C VAL A 138 -22.77 -26.66 1.21
N PRO A 139 -23.26 -26.87 2.45
CA PRO A 139 -23.15 -25.88 3.52
C PRO A 139 -21.69 -25.40 3.64
N TYR A 140 -21.49 -24.17 4.10
CA TYR A 140 -20.18 -23.65 4.47
C TYR A 140 -20.35 -22.60 5.56
N CYS A 141 -19.30 -22.41 6.37
CA CYS A 141 -19.29 -21.41 7.43
C CYS A 141 -18.25 -20.35 7.09
N THR A 142 -18.67 -19.08 7.10
CA THR A 142 -17.76 -17.97 6.79
C THR A 142 -16.70 -17.77 7.87
N LYS A 143 -17.03 -18.06 9.13
CA LYS A 143 -16.15 -17.85 10.31
C LYS A 143 -16.22 -18.99 11.33
N GLY A 144 -16.48 -20.22 10.87
CA GLY A 144 -16.66 -21.37 11.76
C GLY A 144 -16.35 -22.69 11.08
N THR A 145 -16.62 -23.78 11.79
CA THR A 145 -16.46 -25.14 11.27
C THR A 145 -17.82 -25.78 11.08
N LEU A 146 -17.97 -26.56 10.01
CA LEU A 146 -19.17 -27.38 9.82
C LEU A 146 -19.08 -28.63 10.67
N VAL A 147 -20.09 -28.85 11.50
CA VAL A 147 -20.28 -30.09 12.25
C VAL A 147 -21.69 -30.58 11.97
N ASN A 148 -21.81 -31.76 11.34
CA ASN A 148 -23.09 -32.36 10.91
C ASN A 148 -23.97 -31.38 10.10
N GLY A 149 -23.37 -30.57 9.22
CA GLY A 149 -24.10 -29.58 8.41
C GLY A 149 -24.51 -28.29 9.13
N ASN A 150 -24.19 -28.14 10.42
CA ASN A 150 -24.40 -26.91 11.18
C ASN A 150 -23.10 -26.13 11.36
N CYS A 151 -23.19 -24.80 11.35
CA CYS A 151 -22.05 -23.95 11.68
C CYS A 151 -21.84 -23.90 13.19
N VAL A 152 -20.67 -24.35 13.62
CA VAL A 152 -20.16 -24.18 14.97
C VAL A 152 -19.10 -23.08 14.92
N TYR A 153 -19.35 -22.01 15.67
CA TYR A 153 -18.43 -20.88 15.76
C TYR A 153 -17.46 -21.07 16.93
N PRO A 154 -16.22 -20.57 16.81
CA PRO A 154 -15.26 -20.70 17.89
C PRO A 154 -15.65 -19.85 19.10
N VAL A 155 -15.31 -20.32 20.30
CA VAL A 155 -15.39 -19.56 21.55
C VAL A 155 -13.96 -19.30 22.01
N CYS A 156 -13.64 -18.05 22.32
CA CYS A 156 -12.33 -17.66 22.81
C CYS A 156 -12.46 -17.08 24.21
N TYR A 157 -11.90 -17.77 25.21
CA TYR A 157 -11.89 -17.32 26.61
C TYR A 157 -13.31 -17.03 27.14
N ASP A 158 -14.21 -17.99 26.91
CA ASP A 158 -15.63 -17.94 27.31
C ASP A 158 -16.44 -16.79 26.68
N LEU A 159 -15.93 -16.19 25.61
CA LEU A 159 -16.62 -15.19 24.81
C LEU A 159 -16.88 -15.73 23.40
N ASP A 160 -18.09 -15.46 22.89
CA ASP A 160 -18.45 -15.76 21.51
C ASP A 160 -17.54 -15.02 20.53
N PHE A 161 -17.28 -15.61 19.36
CA PHE A 161 -16.36 -15.06 18.36
C PHE A 161 -16.68 -13.64 17.88
N ASP A 162 -17.91 -13.16 18.07
CA ASP A 162 -18.41 -11.85 17.67
C ASP A 162 -18.67 -10.91 18.87
N ASP A 163 -18.37 -11.32 20.10
CA ASP A 163 -18.39 -10.43 21.26
C ASP A 163 -17.31 -9.35 21.10
N VAL A 164 -17.67 -8.09 21.36
CA VAL A 164 -16.76 -6.94 21.24
C VAL A 164 -15.52 -7.04 22.14
N ARG A 165 -15.58 -7.84 23.21
CA ARG A 165 -14.49 -8.07 24.17
C ARG A 165 -13.62 -9.26 23.80
N VAL A 166 -14.03 -10.06 22.80
CA VAL A 166 -13.26 -11.24 22.38
C VAL A 166 -11.84 -10.80 22.00
N CYS A 167 -10.84 -11.60 22.39
CA CYS A 167 -9.43 -11.25 22.16
C CYS A 167 -9.08 -9.87 22.72
N SER A 168 -9.58 -9.56 23.91
CA SER A 168 -9.40 -8.28 24.61
C SER A 168 -9.87 -7.05 23.80
N GLY A 169 -10.70 -7.24 22.77
CA GLY A 169 -11.11 -6.18 21.84
C GLY A 169 -10.03 -5.78 20.83
N HIS A 170 -8.92 -6.51 20.78
CA HIS A 170 -7.72 -6.20 19.99
C HIS A 170 -7.29 -7.36 19.08
N GLY A 171 -8.24 -8.24 18.73
CA GLY A 171 -8.00 -9.39 17.87
C GLY A 171 -9.29 -10.02 17.38
N ASN A 172 -9.16 -11.07 16.58
CA ASN A 172 -10.28 -11.89 16.12
C ASN A 172 -10.11 -13.33 16.62
N CYS A 173 -11.21 -13.95 17.07
CA CYS A 173 -11.22 -15.35 17.46
C CYS A 173 -11.13 -16.24 16.20
N GLN A 174 -10.04 -16.99 16.04
CA GLN A 174 -9.82 -17.84 14.86
C GLN A 174 -10.24 -19.29 15.12
N SER A 175 -9.97 -19.80 16.31
CA SER A 175 -10.37 -21.13 16.74
C SER A 175 -10.55 -21.14 18.26
N SER A 176 -11.00 -22.26 18.84
CA SER A 176 -11.28 -22.33 20.27
C SER A 176 -10.06 -21.92 21.10
N ASN A 177 -10.23 -20.88 21.92
CA ASN A 177 -9.16 -20.28 22.74
C ASN A 177 -7.92 -19.88 21.94
N HIS A 178 -8.10 -19.42 20.70
CA HIS A 178 -7.03 -18.91 19.87
C HIS A 178 -7.40 -17.60 19.20
N CYS A 179 -6.74 -16.52 19.62
CA CYS A 179 -6.90 -15.19 19.08
C CYS A 179 -5.80 -14.84 18.09
N ASN A 180 -6.19 -14.23 16.98
CA ASN A 180 -5.27 -13.54 16.09
C ASN A 180 -5.29 -12.05 16.41
N CYS A 181 -4.20 -11.56 16.98
CA CYS A 181 -4.09 -10.18 17.43
C CYS A 181 -3.92 -9.21 16.27
N GLN A 182 -4.47 -8.01 16.45
CA GLN A 182 -4.20 -6.89 15.56
C GLN A 182 -2.75 -6.44 15.71
N GLU A 183 -2.22 -5.75 14.71
CA GLU A 183 -0.87 -5.21 14.75
C GLU A 183 -0.67 -4.34 16.00
N GLY A 184 0.44 -4.55 16.70
CA GLY A 184 0.73 -3.86 17.96
C GLY A 184 0.11 -4.46 19.21
N TRP A 185 -0.53 -5.63 19.09
CA TRP A 185 -1.07 -6.40 20.20
C TRP A 185 -0.51 -7.83 20.22
N ASN A 186 -0.28 -8.33 21.43
CA ASN A 186 0.24 -9.64 21.78
C ASN A 186 -0.34 -10.04 23.16
N GLY A 187 0.33 -10.93 23.88
CA GLY A 187 -0.23 -11.73 24.95
C GLY A 187 -0.52 -13.09 24.34
N SER A 188 0.24 -14.11 24.76
CA SER A 188 0.39 -15.43 24.13
C SER A 188 -0.90 -16.17 23.76
N LEU A 189 -2.07 -15.65 24.12
CA LEU A 189 -3.36 -16.29 24.03
C LEU A 189 -4.50 -15.31 23.69
N ASN A 190 -4.55 -14.09 24.26
CA ASN A 190 -5.77 -13.26 24.23
C ASN A 190 -5.63 -11.79 23.78
N CYS A 191 -4.48 -11.36 23.25
CA CYS A 191 -4.28 -9.98 22.75
C CYS A 191 -4.38 -8.87 23.82
N SER A 192 -4.05 -9.18 25.08
CA SER A 192 -4.10 -8.24 26.21
C SER A 192 -2.83 -7.41 26.44
N ILE A 193 -1.73 -7.74 25.77
CA ILE A 193 -0.42 -7.09 25.95
C ILE A 193 -0.08 -6.29 24.70
N PHE A 194 0.56 -5.13 24.84
CA PHE A 194 1.06 -4.38 23.69
C PHE A 194 2.25 -5.09 23.03
N SER A 195 2.32 -5.10 21.70
CA SER A 195 3.45 -5.59 20.92
C SER A 195 4.30 -4.42 20.41
N CYS A 196 5.62 -4.61 20.44
CA CYS A 196 6.60 -3.70 19.84
C CYS A 196 7.46 -4.44 18.79
N GLU A 197 6.98 -5.56 18.23
CA GLU A 197 7.74 -6.37 17.25
C GLU A 197 8.11 -5.56 15.99
N SER A 198 7.21 -4.71 15.49
CA SER A 198 7.45 -3.89 14.28
C SER A 198 8.61 -2.90 14.43
N ILE A 199 9.05 -2.63 15.66
CA ILE A 199 10.18 -1.73 15.99
C ILE A 199 11.31 -2.47 16.71
N GLY A 200 11.39 -3.79 16.51
CA GLY A 200 12.48 -4.61 17.06
C GLY A 200 12.42 -4.80 18.57
N ASN A 201 11.22 -4.77 19.18
CA ASN A 201 11.03 -4.93 20.63
C ASN A 201 11.89 -3.97 21.45
N CYS A 202 11.86 -2.68 21.09
CA CYS A 202 12.67 -1.63 21.71
C CYS A 202 14.19 -1.90 21.62
N ASN A 203 14.63 -2.69 20.63
CA ASN A 203 16.01 -3.16 20.46
C ASN A 203 16.63 -3.80 21.72
N GLY A 204 15.80 -4.27 22.67
CA GLY A 204 16.25 -4.76 23.98
C GLY A 204 16.65 -3.67 24.99
N ASN A 205 16.54 -2.40 24.60
CA ASN A 205 17.01 -1.22 25.36
C ASN A 205 15.88 -0.38 25.97
N GLY A 206 14.65 -0.86 25.91
CA GLY A 206 13.48 -0.17 26.40
C GLY A 206 12.38 -1.13 26.80
N LYS A 207 11.34 -0.59 27.44
CA LYS A 207 10.13 -1.30 27.81
C LYS A 207 9.00 -0.90 26.87
N CYS A 208 8.32 -1.88 26.27
CA CYS A 208 7.12 -1.61 25.47
C CYS A 208 5.99 -1.12 26.40
N ILE A 209 5.51 0.10 26.20
CA ILE A 209 4.49 0.74 27.05
C ILE A 209 3.16 0.95 26.32
N SER A 210 3.17 0.95 24.98
CA SER A 210 1.96 0.91 24.15
C SER A 210 2.30 0.39 22.75
N ASN A 211 1.33 0.31 21.83
CA ASN A 211 1.54 -0.18 20.46
C ASN A 211 2.74 0.51 19.80
N ASN A 212 3.77 -0.28 19.50
CA ASN A 212 5.05 0.15 18.93
C ASN A 212 5.74 1.28 19.71
N THR A 213 5.33 1.61 20.94
CA THR A 213 5.92 2.72 21.71
C THR A 213 6.77 2.16 22.84
N CYS A 214 8.03 2.58 22.87
CA CYS A 214 8.98 2.21 23.90
C CYS A 214 9.23 3.34 24.90
N GLU A 215 9.36 2.95 26.17
CA GLU A 215 10.01 3.73 27.21
C GLU A 215 11.47 3.28 27.28
N CYS A 216 12.39 4.09 26.77
CA CYS A 216 13.80 3.74 26.68
C CYS A 216 14.48 3.78 28.05
N GLN A 217 15.39 2.85 28.30
CA GLN A 217 16.21 2.83 29.51
C GLN A 217 17.19 4.01 29.51
N SER A 218 17.65 4.42 30.68
CA SER A 218 18.61 5.52 30.84
C SER A 218 19.85 5.32 29.95
N GLY A 219 20.22 6.36 29.19
CA GLY A 219 21.33 6.33 28.23
C GLY A 219 20.94 5.95 26.80
N TRP A 220 19.71 5.53 26.57
CA TRP A 220 19.13 5.35 25.23
C TRP A 220 18.21 6.51 24.89
N ASN A 221 18.19 6.85 23.61
CA ASN A 221 17.46 7.99 23.12
C ASN A 221 15.95 7.74 23.15
N SER A 222 15.21 8.83 23.24
CA SER A 222 13.75 8.83 23.14
C SER A 222 13.23 8.54 21.73
N THR A 223 13.99 7.88 20.82
CA THR A 223 13.38 7.39 19.58
C THR A 223 12.40 6.29 19.91
N PHE A 224 11.43 6.15 19.02
CA PHE A 224 10.32 5.21 19.16
C PHE A 224 10.79 3.75 19.40
N ASP A 225 12.00 3.39 18.96
CA ASP A 225 12.59 2.06 18.98
C ASP A 225 13.79 1.88 19.95
N CYS A 226 14.25 2.92 20.66
CA CYS A 226 15.44 2.88 21.52
C CYS A 226 16.72 2.36 20.83
N SER A 227 16.94 2.70 19.56
CA SER A 227 18.10 2.24 18.79
C SER A 227 19.35 3.10 18.92
N GLN A 228 19.26 4.33 19.45
CA GLN A 228 20.41 5.23 19.55
C GLN A 228 20.70 5.61 21.00
N PHE A 229 21.93 6.03 21.28
CA PHE A 229 22.32 6.47 22.61
C PHE A 229 21.97 7.95 22.84
N GLU A 230 21.58 8.29 24.06
CA GLU A 230 21.48 9.68 24.54
C GLU A 230 22.79 10.05 25.27
N CYS A 231 23.53 11.03 24.76
CA CYS A 231 24.76 11.53 25.40
C CYS A 231 24.54 12.91 26.02
N ASN A 232 23.54 13.04 26.89
CA ASN A 232 23.19 14.31 27.51
C ASN A 232 24.37 14.92 28.29
N ASP A 233 25.13 14.10 29.02
CA ASP A 233 26.34 14.52 29.76
C ASP A 233 27.47 15.03 28.84
N LEU A 234 27.39 14.75 27.54
CA LEU A 234 28.33 15.18 26.51
C LEU A 234 27.75 16.26 25.59
N ASN A 235 26.67 16.92 26.00
CA ASN A 235 25.92 17.89 25.20
C ASN A 235 25.54 17.35 23.81
N ASN A 236 25.17 16.06 23.71
CA ASN A 236 24.85 15.39 22.45
C ASN A 236 25.93 15.63 21.37
N CYS A 237 27.19 15.43 21.76
CA CYS A 237 28.37 15.61 20.91
C CYS A 237 28.50 17.02 20.32
N ASN A 238 27.93 18.04 20.99
CA ASN A 238 27.79 19.42 20.52
C ASN A 238 27.16 19.54 19.11
N GLY A 239 26.42 18.52 18.66
CA GLY A 239 25.89 18.42 17.29
C GLY A 239 26.94 18.09 16.21
N ASN A 240 28.18 17.82 16.59
CA ASN A 240 29.33 17.60 15.69
C ASN A 240 29.82 16.13 15.66
N GLY A 241 29.01 15.21 16.19
CA GLY A 241 29.36 13.80 16.31
C GLY A 241 28.14 12.92 16.51
N GLN A 242 28.32 11.61 16.36
CA GLN A 242 27.31 10.61 16.66
C GLN A 242 27.59 9.96 18.02
N CYS A 243 26.53 9.72 18.78
CA CYS A 243 26.60 9.01 20.04
C CYS A 243 26.80 7.51 19.79
N ILE A 244 27.95 6.98 20.21
CA ILE A 244 28.25 5.54 20.12
C ILE A 244 28.14 4.84 21.49
N SER A 245 28.07 5.60 22.58
CA SER A 245 27.70 5.14 23.94
C SER A 245 27.34 6.34 24.82
N ASN A 246 26.83 6.10 26.03
CA ASN A 246 26.49 7.14 27.01
C ASN A 246 27.65 8.09 27.40
N SER A 247 28.91 7.71 27.14
CA SER A 247 30.11 8.48 27.50
C SER A 247 31.10 8.65 26.34
N THR A 248 30.71 8.31 25.11
CA THR A 248 31.60 8.41 23.95
C THR A 248 30.86 8.90 22.72
N CYS A 249 31.39 9.96 22.11
CA CYS A 249 31.00 10.42 20.79
C CYS A 249 32.03 10.00 19.73
N GLU A 250 31.54 9.56 18.58
CA GLU A 250 32.30 9.49 17.35
C GLU A 250 32.17 10.82 16.61
N CYS A 251 33.28 11.56 16.48
CA CYS A 251 33.25 12.89 15.89
C CYS A 251 33.17 12.82 14.37
N GLN A 252 32.33 13.68 13.78
CA GLN A 252 32.31 13.85 12.34
C GLN A 252 33.64 14.44 11.85
N SER A 253 33.99 14.15 10.59
CA SER A 253 35.23 14.63 9.98
C SER A 253 35.42 16.14 10.16
N GLY A 254 36.58 16.54 10.71
CA GLY A 254 36.88 17.94 11.04
C GLY A 254 36.59 18.33 12.49
N TRP A 255 36.15 17.39 13.33
CA TRP A 255 35.96 17.57 14.77
C TRP A 255 36.73 16.52 15.58
N ARG A 256 37.16 16.89 16.79
CA ARG A 256 37.91 16.07 17.74
C ARG A 256 37.65 16.54 19.17
N GLY A 257 38.22 15.83 20.15
CA GLY A 257 38.09 16.14 21.58
C GLY A 257 37.53 14.94 22.34
N ASN A 258 38.07 14.69 23.54
CA ASN A 258 38.14 13.40 24.25
C ASN A 258 36.82 12.70 24.64
N SER A 259 35.69 13.15 24.12
CA SER A 259 34.36 12.51 24.22
C SER A 259 33.24 13.40 23.71
N GLN A 260 33.45 14.71 23.50
CA GLN A 260 32.37 15.69 23.24
C GLN A 260 32.37 16.33 21.84
N CYS A 261 33.37 16.06 20.99
CA CYS A 261 33.49 16.68 19.65
C CYS A 261 33.44 18.22 19.66
N SER A 262 34.04 18.81 20.68
CA SER A 262 34.01 20.26 20.94
C SER A 262 35.16 21.03 20.28
N ALA A 263 36.19 20.35 19.76
CA ALA A 263 37.34 20.99 19.13
C ALA A 263 37.39 20.67 17.64
N THR A 264 37.90 21.60 16.84
CA THR A 264 38.12 21.39 15.40
C THR A 264 39.36 20.53 15.16
N SER A 265 39.26 19.61 14.19
CA SER A 265 40.36 18.75 13.71
C SER A 265 40.85 19.25 12.35
N CYS A 266 42.17 19.29 12.17
CA CYS A 266 42.83 19.68 10.93
C CYS A 266 43.75 18.54 10.44
N ASP A 267 43.23 17.33 10.33
CA ASP A 267 44.02 16.14 9.99
C ASP A 267 44.71 16.24 8.62
N ALA A 268 44.06 16.82 7.61
CA ALA A 268 44.68 17.00 6.29
C ALA A 268 45.85 18.00 6.31
N LEU A 269 45.96 18.84 7.34
CA LEU A 269 47.08 19.75 7.57
C LEU A 269 48.05 19.20 8.63
N SER A 270 48.00 17.90 8.93
CA SER A 270 48.81 17.26 9.99
C SER A 270 48.74 18.01 11.31
N GLN A 271 47.52 18.39 11.72
CA GLN A 271 47.27 19.17 12.94
C GLN A 271 48.08 20.47 13.00
N CYS A 272 48.15 21.16 11.86
CA CYS A 272 48.87 22.42 11.67
C CYS A 272 50.38 22.31 11.97
N ASN A 273 50.94 21.09 11.91
CA ASN A 273 52.33 20.77 12.24
C ASN A 273 52.79 21.33 13.60
N GLY A 274 51.85 21.55 14.54
CA GLY A 274 52.11 22.18 15.83
C GLY A 274 52.41 23.69 15.79
N ASN A 275 52.43 24.32 14.61
CA ASN A 275 52.90 25.71 14.44
C ASN A 275 51.78 26.77 14.50
N GLY A 276 50.55 26.37 14.83
CA GLY A 276 49.47 27.31 15.13
C GLY A 276 48.12 26.62 15.28
N LYS A 277 47.05 27.42 15.22
CA LYS A 277 45.73 27.01 15.72
C LYS A 277 44.80 26.59 14.58
N CYS A 278 44.21 25.39 14.72
CA CYS A 278 43.11 24.94 13.87
C CYS A 278 41.85 25.72 14.24
N ILE A 279 41.26 26.42 13.27
CA ILE A 279 40.06 27.25 13.50
C ILE A 279 38.81 26.69 12.84
N SER A 280 38.97 25.90 11.76
CA SER A 280 37.94 25.05 11.17
C SER A 280 38.61 23.95 10.33
N ASN A 281 37.85 22.95 9.87
CA ASN A 281 38.39 21.83 9.10
C ASN A 281 39.27 22.32 7.94
N ASN A 282 40.50 21.80 7.85
CA ASN A 282 41.50 22.16 6.84
C ASN A 282 41.85 23.66 6.74
N THR A 283 41.63 24.44 7.81
CA THR A 283 42.03 25.85 7.86
C THR A 283 42.93 26.14 9.06
N TYR A 284 43.91 26.98 8.81
CA TYR A 284 44.97 27.33 9.74
C TYR A 284 45.17 28.85 9.75
N THR A 285 45.38 29.42 10.93
CA THR A 285 45.84 30.80 11.10
C THR A 285 47.31 30.83 11.54
N PRO A 286 48.23 31.42 10.75
CA PRO A 286 49.63 31.60 11.13
C PRO A 286 49.82 32.58 12.29
N GLY A 287 50.75 32.27 13.19
CA GLY A 287 51.27 33.21 14.19
C GLY A 287 52.00 34.38 13.53
N GLN A 288 51.89 35.57 14.13
CA GLN A 288 52.28 36.86 13.57
C GLN A 288 53.81 37.00 13.37
N GLU A 289 54.25 37.35 12.16
CA GLU A 289 55.39 38.25 11.89
C GLU A 289 55.33 38.75 10.42
N GLU A 290 55.69 40.03 10.21
CA GLU A 290 55.44 40.87 9.03
C GLU A 290 56.28 40.54 7.79
N LEU A 291 55.67 40.62 6.59
CA LEU A 291 56.05 41.47 5.43
C LEU A 291 55.41 40.96 4.11
N ARG A 292 54.71 41.85 3.40
CA ARG A 292 54.26 41.74 1.99
C ARG A 292 55.33 42.38 1.07
N PRO A 293 55.35 42.23 -0.29
CA PRO A 293 54.30 41.67 -1.16
C PRO A 293 54.76 40.78 -2.36
N LEU A 294 53.74 40.15 -2.97
CA LEU A 294 53.58 39.71 -4.39
C LEU A 294 54.30 38.44 -4.89
N SER A 295 53.50 37.37 -5.06
CA SER A 295 53.35 36.75 -6.39
C SER A 295 51.95 36.13 -6.55
N TYR A 296 51.24 36.54 -7.59
CA TYR A 296 50.00 35.95 -8.09
C TYR A 296 50.24 34.48 -8.48
N ASP A 297 49.37 33.55 -8.07
CA ASP A 297 49.02 32.44 -8.96
C ASP A 297 47.65 31.77 -8.65
N LYS A 298 46.80 31.84 -9.69
CA LYS A 298 45.63 31.01 -10.09
C LYS A 298 44.34 30.98 -9.24
N PRO A 299 43.17 31.34 -9.83
CA PRO A 299 41.88 30.96 -9.30
C PRO A 299 41.51 29.52 -9.69
N SER A 300 40.89 28.83 -8.74
CA SER A 300 40.23 27.52 -8.88
C SER A 300 39.13 27.59 -9.94
N LYS A 301 39.06 26.60 -10.84
CA LYS A 301 38.02 26.51 -11.86
C LYS A 301 36.65 26.23 -11.21
N CYS A 302 35.64 27.05 -11.47
CA CYS A 302 34.25 26.75 -11.11
C CYS A 302 33.50 26.13 -12.29
N HIS A 303 32.68 25.12 -12.02
CA HIS A 303 31.79 24.50 -13.00
C HIS A 303 30.36 25.00 -12.77
N ILE A 304 29.66 25.39 -13.84
CA ILE A 304 28.23 25.73 -13.78
C ILE A 304 27.42 24.52 -14.24
N PHE A 305 26.39 24.15 -13.47
CA PHE A 305 25.49 23.05 -13.78
C PHE A 305 24.08 23.58 -14.08
N ILE A 306 23.50 23.14 -15.19
CA ILE A 306 22.13 23.52 -15.58
C ILE A 306 21.28 22.26 -15.63
N MET A 307 20.33 22.15 -14.70
CA MET A 307 19.37 21.05 -14.65
C MET A 307 17.97 21.58 -15.03
N CYS A 308 17.51 21.31 -16.26
CA CYS A 308 16.09 21.49 -16.58
C CYS A 308 15.36 20.22 -16.13
N TYR A 309 14.72 20.25 -14.95
CA TYR A 309 14.02 19.11 -14.36
C TYR A 309 12.82 18.67 -15.23
N ALA A 310 12.57 17.35 -15.25
CA ALA A 310 11.50 16.63 -15.95
C ALA A 310 10.28 17.46 -16.34
N ILE A 311 10.23 17.90 -17.59
CA ILE A 311 9.06 18.55 -18.18
C ILE A 311 8.38 17.55 -19.12
N SER A 312 7.11 17.25 -18.88
CA SER A 312 6.31 16.35 -19.72
C SER A 312 6.00 16.91 -21.12
N SER A 313 6.69 17.97 -21.57
CA SER A 313 6.46 18.66 -22.84
C SER A 313 7.78 19.11 -23.51
N PRO A 314 8.10 18.61 -24.73
CA PRO A 314 9.28 19.00 -25.50
C PRO A 314 9.37 20.51 -25.83
N VAL A 315 8.23 21.20 -25.89
CA VAL A 315 8.15 22.64 -26.21
C VAL A 315 8.73 23.49 -25.07
N MET A 316 8.52 23.06 -23.81
CA MET A 316 9.05 23.77 -22.64
C MET A 316 10.55 23.55 -22.47
N MET A 317 11.09 22.40 -22.86
CA MET A 317 12.54 22.16 -22.85
C MET A 317 13.28 23.06 -23.85
N ILE A 318 12.74 23.24 -25.06
CA ILE A 318 13.27 24.19 -26.04
C ILE A 318 13.21 25.62 -25.47
N LYS A 319 12.13 25.96 -24.76
CA LYS A 319 11.98 27.29 -24.15
C LYS A 319 12.95 27.51 -22.97
N CYS A 320 13.24 26.48 -22.15
CA CYS A 320 14.27 26.51 -21.10
C CYS A 320 15.64 26.88 -21.71
N LEU A 321 16.00 26.23 -22.81
CA LEU A 321 17.26 26.45 -23.50
C LEU A 321 17.32 27.80 -24.24
N GLU A 322 16.20 28.23 -24.83
CA GLU A 322 16.06 29.53 -25.49
C GLU A 322 16.18 30.67 -24.48
N ASP A 323 15.47 30.60 -23.35
CA ASP A 323 15.58 31.60 -22.27
C ASP A 323 16.98 31.64 -21.65
N PHE A 324 17.67 30.50 -21.51
CA PHE A 324 19.05 30.47 -21.02
C PHE A 324 20.04 31.09 -22.03
N SER A 325 19.99 30.63 -23.29
CA SER A 325 20.86 31.10 -24.39
C SER A 325 20.70 32.60 -24.64
N ASP A 326 19.46 33.08 -24.71
CA ASP A 326 19.21 34.42 -25.23
C ASP A 326 19.10 35.47 -24.12
N ARG A 327 18.78 35.07 -22.88
CA ARG A 327 18.53 36.01 -21.78
C ARG A 327 19.61 35.99 -20.69
N PHE A 328 20.08 34.81 -20.28
CA PHE A 328 21.03 34.69 -19.16
C PHE A 328 22.49 34.66 -19.62
N LEU A 329 22.79 34.07 -20.77
CA LEU A 329 24.15 33.96 -21.31
C LEU A 329 24.91 35.31 -21.39
N PRO A 330 24.28 36.41 -21.86
CA PRO A 330 24.94 37.71 -21.90
C PRO A 330 25.30 38.27 -20.51
N GLU A 331 24.52 37.94 -19.48
CA GLU A 331 24.73 38.43 -18.11
C GLU A 331 25.86 37.70 -17.37
N ILE A 332 26.15 36.45 -17.74
CA ILE A 332 27.20 35.62 -17.13
C ILE A 332 28.46 35.46 -18.00
N GLN A 333 28.52 36.15 -19.15
CA GLN A 333 29.61 36.03 -20.13
C GLN A 333 31.00 36.27 -19.52
N SER A 334 31.13 37.28 -18.64
CA SER A 334 32.40 37.61 -17.96
C SER A 334 32.89 36.52 -17.00
N PHE A 335 31.98 35.68 -16.49
CA PHE A 335 32.28 34.56 -15.62
C PHE A 335 32.69 33.31 -16.42
N LEU A 336 32.07 33.11 -17.59
CA LEU A 336 32.36 31.99 -18.50
C LEU A 336 33.69 32.15 -19.24
N ASP A 337 34.09 33.38 -19.58
CA ASP A 337 35.39 33.65 -20.23
C ASP A 337 36.59 33.19 -19.35
N TYR A 338 36.39 33.08 -18.03
CA TYR A 338 37.39 32.61 -17.06
C TYR A 338 37.31 31.10 -16.75
N ASN A 339 36.14 30.47 -16.92
CA ASN A 339 35.87 29.09 -16.49
C ASN A 339 35.35 28.23 -17.65
N ARG A 340 36.16 27.24 -18.07
CA ARG A 340 35.98 26.50 -19.34
C ARG A 340 35.05 25.27 -19.29
N SER A 341 34.02 25.21 -18.45
CA SER A 341 33.10 24.05 -18.54
C SER A 341 31.73 24.28 -17.90
N VAL A 342 30.68 23.96 -18.67
CA VAL A 342 29.29 23.88 -18.23
C VAL A 342 28.73 22.51 -18.62
N LEU A 343 28.09 21.81 -17.68
CA LEU A 343 27.43 20.53 -17.94
C LEU A 343 25.91 20.76 -18.06
N VAL A 344 25.34 20.33 -19.19
CA VAL A 344 23.89 20.40 -19.43
C VAL A 344 23.33 18.99 -19.42
N VAL A 345 22.44 18.69 -18.46
CA VAL A 345 21.81 17.38 -18.30
C VAL A 345 20.37 17.43 -18.82
N GLY A 346 20.05 16.57 -19.79
CA GLY A 346 18.70 16.44 -20.35
C GLY A 346 18.22 14.98 -20.28
N THR A 347 16.94 14.76 -19.99
CA THR A 347 16.36 13.41 -19.97
C THR A 347 15.98 12.97 -21.39
N LYS A 348 16.44 11.79 -21.80
CA LYS A 348 16.07 11.19 -23.09
C LYS A 348 14.65 10.65 -22.97
N SER A 349 13.66 11.45 -23.34
CA SER A 349 12.38 10.88 -23.77
C SER A 349 12.37 10.83 -25.30
N ASP A 350 13.01 9.80 -25.87
CA ASP A 350 12.94 9.43 -27.29
C ASP A 350 13.16 10.57 -28.33
N ILE A 351 13.98 11.58 -28.01
CA ILE A 351 14.26 12.73 -28.89
C ILE A 351 15.64 12.54 -29.54
N CYS A 352 15.63 12.07 -30.79
CA CYS A 352 16.73 12.07 -31.76
C CYS A 352 18.07 11.40 -31.32
N ASP A 353 18.36 10.22 -31.90
CA ASP A 353 19.49 9.38 -31.48
C ASP A 353 20.84 9.93 -31.98
N TYR A 354 21.74 10.27 -31.05
CA TYR A 354 23.08 10.78 -31.35
C TYR A 354 24.06 9.60 -31.41
N SER A 355 24.48 9.20 -32.62
CA SER A 355 25.52 8.17 -32.76
C SER A 355 26.91 8.80 -32.63
N LYS A 356 27.86 8.06 -32.04
CA LYS A 356 29.26 8.48 -31.81
C LYS A 356 30.06 8.83 -33.08
N THR A 357 29.47 8.77 -34.27
CA THR A 357 30.11 9.04 -35.55
C THR A 357 29.60 10.29 -36.28
N GLY A 358 28.71 11.09 -35.68
CA GLY A 358 28.36 12.42 -36.20
C GLY A 358 27.31 12.49 -37.32
N ASP A 359 26.66 11.37 -37.68
CA ASP A 359 25.54 11.35 -38.65
C ASP A 359 24.22 10.87 -38.02
N PHE A 360 23.12 11.54 -38.37
CA PHE A 360 21.78 11.29 -37.83
C PHE A 360 21.03 10.20 -38.60
N ARG A 361 20.39 9.27 -37.86
CA ARG A 361 19.25 8.47 -38.36
C ARG A 361 18.02 8.70 -37.48
N LEU A 362 16.87 8.86 -38.13
CA LEU A 362 15.60 9.29 -37.51
C LEU A 362 14.96 8.17 -36.67
N GLY A 363 14.57 8.50 -35.43
CA GLY A 363 13.66 7.71 -34.61
C GLY A 363 12.19 7.90 -35.04
N LYS A 364 11.35 6.89 -34.79
CA LYS A 364 10.09 6.62 -35.51
C LYS A 364 8.89 7.51 -35.16
N TYR A 365 9.03 8.50 -34.27
CA TYR A 365 7.97 9.42 -33.89
C TYR A 365 8.58 10.82 -33.67
N TRP A 366 8.05 11.85 -34.36
CA TRP A 366 8.32 13.32 -34.28
C TRP A 366 8.85 14.02 -35.56
N ASN A 367 8.44 15.30 -35.68
CA ASN A 367 8.66 16.22 -36.80
C ASN A 367 10.12 16.74 -36.85
N SER A 368 10.78 16.58 -38.00
CA SER A 368 12.19 16.95 -38.26
C SER A 368 12.55 18.41 -37.96
N TYR A 369 11.56 19.31 -37.92
CA TYR A 369 11.76 20.73 -37.61
C TYR A 369 12.22 20.98 -36.16
N LEU A 370 11.66 20.26 -35.17
CA LEU A 370 11.95 20.50 -33.76
C LEU A 370 13.33 19.99 -33.35
N CYS A 371 13.77 18.83 -33.88
CA CYS A 371 15.13 18.33 -33.63
C CYS A 371 16.20 19.24 -34.24
N LYS A 372 15.94 19.84 -35.41
CA LYS A 372 16.85 20.84 -36.01
C LYS A 372 16.97 22.10 -35.15
N LYS A 373 15.88 22.56 -34.53
CA LYS A 373 15.91 23.73 -33.64
C LYS A 373 16.73 23.42 -32.37
N TYR A 374 16.52 22.24 -31.77
CA TYR A 374 17.27 21.79 -30.59
C TYR A 374 18.79 21.71 -30.84
N ASP A 375 19.20 21.08 -31.95
CA ASP A 375 20.61 20.97 -32.35
C ASP A 375 21.24 22.35 -32.61
N SER A 376 20.50 23.28 -33.23
CA SER A 376 20.96 24.66 -33.47
C SER A 376 21.30 25.40 -32.17
N TYR A 377 20.45 25.30 -31.13
CA TYR A 377 20.74 25.91 -29.83
C TYR A 377 21.87 25.20 -29.08
N GLY A 378 21.93 23.86 -29.14
CA GLY A 378 23.04 23.09 -28.58
C GLY A 378 24.39 23.48 -29.20
N LYS A 379 24.43 23.64 -30.52
CA LYS A 379 25.63 24.10 -31.25
C LYS A 379 26.00 25.54 -30.91
N LYS A 380 25.03 26.45 -30.80
CA LYS A 380 25.29 27.81 -30.31
C LYS A 380 25.94 27.78 -28.93
N LEU A 381 25.39 27.06 -27.97
CA LEU A 381 26.01 26.90 -26.64
C LEU A 381 27.43 26.32 -26.71
N SER A 382 27.68 25.34 -27.59
CA SER A 382 29.01 24.74 -27.75
C SER A 382 30.06 25.69 -28.33
N GLN A 383 29.67 26.57 -29.26
CA GLN A 383 30.57 27.55 -29.88
C GLN A 383 31.05 28.63 -28.90
N TRP A 384 30.26 28.91 -27.86
CA TRP A 384 30.59 29.91 -26.84
C TRP A 384 31.42 29.35 -25.67
N MET A 385 31.37 28.04 -25.39
CA MET A 385 31.88 27.47 -24.12
C MET A 385 33.08 26.50 -24.24
N GLY A 386 33.54 26.21 -25.46
CA GLY A 386 34.76 25.42 -25.70
C GLY A 386 34.68 23.91 -25.45
N ALA A 387 33.77 23.42 -24.58
CA ALA A 387 33.39 22.01 -24.47
C ALA A 387 32.01 21.86 -23.81
N VAL A 388 31.10 21.11 -24.46
CA VAL A 388 29.80 20.69 -23.89
C VAL A 388 29.78 19.18 -23.86
N SER A 389 29.54 18.59 -22.69
CA SER A 389 29.28 17.16 -22.55
C SER A 389 27.78 16.96 -22.36
N TYR A 390 27.16 16.15 -23.23
CA TYR A 390 25.76 15.76 -23.10
C TYR A 390 25.69 14.42 -22.37
N VAL A 391 25.03 14.37 -21.22
CA VAL A 391 24.73 13.11 -20.53
C VAL A 391 23.28 12.75 -20.80
N THR A 392 23.05 11.59 -21.41
CA THR A 392 21.71 11.05 -21.65
C THR A 392 21.56 9.74 -20.87
N THR A 393 20.47 9.59 -20.11
CA THR A 393 20.12 8.32 -19.45
C THR A 393 19.07 7.60 -20.31
N SER A 394 19.18 6.27 -20.45
CA SER A 394 18.45 5.49 -21.47
C SER A 394 17.35 4.57 -20.94
N SER A 395 17.09 4.53 -19.64
CA SER A 395 16.13 3.59 -19.07
C SER A 395 14.86 4.31 -18.58
N ARG A 396 13.69 3.70 -18.89
CA ARG A 396 12.40 3.94 -18.24
C ARG A 396 12.37 3.42 -16.80
N GLU A 397 13.50 3.46 -16.11
CA GLU A 397 13.58 3.18 -14.69
C GLU A 397 13.79 4.51 -14.00
N PHE A 398 12.92 4.78 -13.03
CA PHE A 398 13.16 5.83 -12.04
C PHE A 398 14.49 5.52 -11.37
N VAL A 399 15.57 6.12 -11.86
CA VAL A 399 16.80 6.26 -11.08
C VAL A 399 16.43 7.21 -9.96
N GLY A 400 16.36 6.67 -8.73
CA GLY A 400 16.07 7.44 -7.54
C GLY A 400 17.04 8.62 -7.41
N LEU A 401 16.55 9.72 -6.84
CA LEU A 401 17.31 10.95 -6.60
C LEU A 401 18.70 10.70 -5.98
N GLU A 402 18.87 9.62 -5.21
CA GLU A 402 20.08 9.29 -4.46
C GLU A 402 21.30 8.95 -5.34
N GLU A 403 21.15 8.26 -6.48
CA GLU A 403 22.30 7.87 -7.32
C GLU A 403 22.86 9.03 -8.16
N LEU A 404 22.06 10.06 -8.41
CA LEU A 404 22.50 11.28 -9.10
C LEU A 404 23.15 12.27 -8.13
N GLU A 405 22.72 12.31 -6.87
CA GLU A 405 23.32 13.12 -5.80
C GLU A 405 24.80 12.77 -5.59
N ASP A 406 25.18 11.49 -5.65
CA ASP A 406 26.57 11.07 -5.43
C ASP A 406 27.58 11.60 -6.46
N LEU A 407 27.12 11.89 -7.69
CA LEU A 407 27.96 12.52 -8.71
C LEU A 407 28.03 14.05 -8.54
N ILE A 408 27.04 14.66 -7.89
CA ILE A 408 26.87 16.11 -7.71
C ILE A 408 27.54 16.61 -6.41
N VAL A 409 27.64 15.77 -5.38
CA VAL A 409 28.06 16.15 -4.01
C VAL A 409 29.55 16.54 -3.88
N LYS A 410 30.37 16.46 -4.94
CA LYS A 410 31.78 16.91 -4.87
C LYS A 410 32.02 18.43 -5.01
N THR A 411 31.01 19.30 -5.16
CA THR A 411 31.26 20.75 -5.27
C THR A 411 30.17 21.64 -4.64
N PHE A 412 30.43 22.11 -3.40
CA PHE A 412 30.01 23.35 -2.71
C PHE A 412 28.52 23.80 -2.57
N ILE A 413 28.30 24.56 -1.49
CA ILE A 413 27.05 24.78 -0.73
C ILE A 413 26.45 26.20 -0.95
N TYR A 414 25.12 26.31 -0.76
CA TYR A 414 24.28 27.43 -0.25
C TYR A 414 23.52 28.34 -1.25
N SER A 415 22.18 28.18 -1.29
CA SER A 415 21.24 29.23 -0.84
C SER A 415 19.84 28.67 -0.51
N LYS A 416 19.11 29.38 0.36
CA LYS A 416 17.93 28.95 1.14
C LYS A 416 16.66 29.66 0.62
N LEU A 417 15.51 28.99 0.77
CA LEU A 417 14.11 29.49 0.80
C LEU A 417 13.42 29.81 -0.55
N ILE A 418 12.32 29.08 -0.85
CA ILE A 418 10.94 29.59 -0.88
C ILE A 418 9.97 28.39 -0.93
N LYS A 419 9.12 28.24 0.09
CA LYS A 419 7.85 27.51 0.00
C LYS A 419 6.83 28.45 -0.64
N ALA A 420 6.17 28.02 -1.72
CA ALA A 420 4.78 28.40 -1.96
C ALA A 420 4.06 27.39 -2.87
N PRO A 421 2.82 27.00 -2.51
CA PRO A 421 1.95 26.15 -3.31
C PRO A 421 1.35 26.94 -4.49
N ASN A 422 0.98 26.21 -5.53
CA ASN A 422 0.33 26.64 -6.79
C ASN A 422 1.26 26.92 -7.98
N LYS A 423 1.02 26.10 -9.01
CA LYS A 423 1.66 26.03 -10.33
C LYS A 423 1.97 27.41 -10.93
N LYS A 424 3.27 27.69 -11.10
CA LYS A 424 3.89 28.37 -12.24
C LYS A 424 5.40 28.09 -12.17
N GLU A 425 5.89 27.38 -13.18
CA GLU A 425 7.26 26.90 -13.30
C GLU A 425 8.25 28.07 -13.40
N LYS A 426 9.33 28.03 -12.61
CA LYS A 426 10.49 28.94 -12.69
C LYS A 426 11.75 28.10 -12.88
N CYS A 427 12.63 28.53 -13.78
CA CYS A 427 14.01 28.06 -13.83
C CYS A 427 14.70 28.45 -12.52
N ILE A 428 15.25 27.47 -11.81
CA ILE A 428 16.07 27.70 -10.62
C ILE A 428 17.52 27.61 -11.08
N LEU A 429 18.28 28.70 -10.91
CA LEU A 429 19.74 28.67 -10.94
C LEU A 429 20.21 28.30 -9.52
N CYS A 430 21.00 27.23 -9.40
CA CYS A 430 21.78 26.92 -8.21
C CYS A 430 23.20 27.45 -8.36
#